data_AF-A0AAN5AWE1-F1
#
_entry.id   AF-A0AAN5AWE1-F1
#
_cell.length_a   1.000
_cell.length_b   1.000
_cell.length_c   1.000
_cell.angle_alpha   90.00
_cell.angle_beta   90.00
_cell.angle_gamma   90.00
#
_symmetry.space_group_name_H-M   'P 1'
#
loop_
_entity.id
_entity.type
_entity.pdbx_description
1 polymer ?
#
loop_
_entity_poly.entity_id
_entity_poly.type
_entity_poly.pdbx_seq_one_letter_code
_entity_poly.pdbx_strand_id
1 'polypeptide(L)'
;MGNCIGGYSGNASVRRHQDQGTASTNAGVQAEESASAAFGVDEALSGLRSRERRINGLLGPNTNELLGSPVRRELESLRTRVQSAAGELTALQQTLNRQNSQRIDLGDDPVGAVRLMTARSEQVGRQAEPVIQRHEDAIDDLQNRAGLAEDHPSMRLPQGR
;
A
#
# COMPACT_ATOMS: atom_id res chain seq x y z
N MET A 1 77.80 -32.10 19.96
CA MET A 1 77.28 -31.02 20.82
C MET A 1 76.38 -30.14 19.95
N GLY A 2 75.16 -29.76 20.31
CA GLY A 2 74.31 -30.15 21.44
C GLY A 2 72.93 -29.55 21.20
N ASN A 3 71.85 -30.33 21.39
CA ASN A 3 70.50 -29.94 20.96
C ASN A 3 69.80 -29.04 22.01
N CYS A 4 68.83 -28.22 21.59
CA CYS A 4 67.58 -27.98 22.34
C CYS A 4 66.56 -27.14 21.54
N ILE A 5 65.26 -27.40 21.77
CA ILE A 5 64.09 -26.74 21.17
C ILE A 5 63.16 -26.32 22.32
N GLY A 6 62.41 -25.21 22.18
CA GLY A 6 61.32 -24.87 23.10
C GLY A 6 60.32 -23.85 22.54
N GLY A 7 59.02 -24.13 22.67
CA GLY A 7 57.93 -23.13 22.60
C GLY A 7 57.66 -22.51 23.98
N TYR A 8 56.62 -21.68 24.23
CA TYR A 8 55.47 -21.23 23.43
C TYR A 8 55.15 -19.75 23.84
N SER A 9 53.96 -19.12 23.83
CA SER A 9 52.56 -19.45 23.47
C SER A 9 51.72 -18.15 23.33
N GLY A 10 50.73 -18.12 22.43
CA GLY A 10 49.72 -17.05 22.33
C GLY A 10 50.19 -15.74 21.66
N ASN A 11 49.31 -14.79 21.28
CA ASN A 11 47.84 -14.80 21.26
C ASN A 11 47.31 -13.98 20.04
N ALA A 12 46.01 -14.05 19.75
CA ALA A 12 45.42 -13.59 18.48
C ALA A 12 44.89 -12.13 18.45
N SER A 13 44.58 -11.64 17.23
CA SER A 13 44.00 -10.33 16.87
C SER A 13 44.92 -9.11 17.10
N VAL A 14 44.87 -8.00 16.36
CA VAL A 14 43.74 -7.27 15.75
C VAL A 14 44.09 -6.66 14.37
N ARG A 15 43.15 -6.72 13.40
CA ARG A 15 43.12 -5.83 12.21
C ARG A 15 41.84 -4.97 12.23
N ARG A 16 41.90 -3.78 12.83
CA ARG A 16 40.79 -2.80 12.97
C ARG A 16 41.41 -1.43 13.27
N HIS A 17 40.96 -0.28 12.76
CA HIS A 17 40.05 0.04 11.64
C HIS A 17 40.55 1.36 11.01
N GLN A 18 40.44 1.57 9.69
CA GLN A 18 40.45 2.93 9.13
C GLN A 18 39.53 3.14 7.91
N ASP A 19 38.51 2.28 7.75
CA ASP A 19 37.47 2.40 6.71
C ASP A 19 36.15 2.95 7.30
N GLN A 20 36.23 4.08 8.01
CA GLN A 20 35.08 4.68 8.72
C GLN A 20 34.72 6.06 8.12
N GLY A 21 34.29 6.06 6.85
CA GLY A 21 33.88 7.28 6.14
C GLY A 21 32.82 7.13 5.04
N THR A 22 32.60 5.92 4.51
CA THR A 22 31.78 5.71 3.30
C THR A 22 30.48 4.91 3.52
N ALA A 23 30.31 4.25 4.67
CA ALA A 23 29.09 3.49 4.96
C ALA A 23 27.87 4.37 5.30
N SER A 24 28.10 5.57 5.85
CA SER A 24 27.04 6.42 6.41
C SER A 24 26.15 7.12 5.37
N THR A 25 26.65 7.35 4.15
CA THR A 25 25.90 8.03 3.08
C THR A 25 24.94 7.09 2.36
N ASN A 26 25.36 5.85 2.11
CA ASN A 26 24.52 4.87 1.41
C ASN A 26 23.30 4.46 2.24
N ALA A 27 23.44 4.34 3.56
CA ALA A 27 22.34 4.00 4.47
C ALA A 27 21.21 5.06 4.48
N GLY A 28 21.54 6.34 4.26
CA GLY A 28 20.53 7.40 4.13
C GLY A 28 19.69 7.25 2.85
N VAL A 29 20.37 7.11 1.70
CA VAL A 29 19.69 6.92 0.39
C VAL A 29 18.87 5.62 0.35
N GLN A 30 19.36 4.56 1.02
CA GLN A 30 18.64 3.29 1.16
C GLN A 30 17.30 3.42 1.90
N ALA A 31 17.15 4.37 2.82
CA ALA A 31 15.90 4.59 3.53
C ALA A 31 14.83 5.26 2.65
N GLU A 32 15.21 6.25 1.83
CA GLU A 32 14.28 7.00 0.99
C GLU A 32 13.78 6.16 -0.20
N GLU A 33 14.66 5.43 -0.90
CA GLU A 33 14.22 4.48 -1.95
C GLU A 33 13.37 3.34 -1.36
N SER A 34 13.68 2.84 -0.16
CA SER A 34 12.89 1.76 0.46
C SER A 34 11.55 2.21 1.02
N ALA A 35 11.36 3.49 1.35
CA ALA A 35 10.05 4.03 1.71
C ALA A 35 9.14 4.09 0.48
N SER A 36 9.66 4.52 -0.67
CA SER A 36 8.93 4.59 -1.95
C SER A 36 8.34 3.24 -2.38
N ALA A 37 8.93 2.13 -1.93
CA ALA A 37 8.56 0.78 -2.34
C ALA A 37 7.12 0.35 -1.97
N ALA A 38 6.54 0.93 -0.92
CA ALA A 38 5.23 0.53 -0.40
C ALA A 38 4.04 1.25 -1.07
N PHE A 39 4.25 2.50 -1.52
CA PHE A 39 3.17 3.46 -1.79
C PHE A 39 2.08 2.95 -2.76
N GLY A 40 2.44 2.44 -3.94
CA GLY A 40 1.45 2.14 -4.99
C GLY A 40 0.36 1.13 -4.59
N VAL A 41 0.69 0.10 -3.81
CA VAL A 41 -0.30 -0.89 -3.34
C VAL A 41 -1.02 -0.41 -2.08
N ASP A 42 -0.33 0.26 -1.16
CA ASP A 42 -0.96 0.77 0.07
C ASP A 42 -1.91 1.96 -0.22
N GLU A 43 -1.60 2.79 -1.21
CA GLU A 43 -2.49 3.83 -1.74
C GLU A 43 -3.73 3.21 -2.38
N ALA A 44 -3.58 2.17 -3.21
CA ALA A 44 -4.71 1.45 -3.80
C ALA A 44 -5.61 0.80 -2.74
N LEU A 45 -5.02 0.16 -1.71
CA LEU A 45 -5.75 -0.41 -0.58
C LEU A 45 -6.43 0.65 0.28
N SER A 46 -5.76 1.78 0.54
CA SER A 46 -6.33 2.96 1.21
C SER A 46 -7.53 3.51 0.42
N GLY A 47 -7.38 3.61 -0.91
CA GLY A 47 -8.43 3.98 -1.85
C GLY A 47 -9.66 3.10 -1.70
N LEU A 48 -9.53 1.78 -1.83
CA LEU A 48 -10.66 0.84 -1.67
C LEU A 48 -11.29 0.88 -0.27
N ARG A 49 -10.48 0.96 0.80
CA ARG A 49 -10.98 1.12 2.18
C ARG A 49 -11.76 2.43 2.37
N SER A 50 -11.41 3.49 1.63
CA SER A 50 -12.20 4.73 1.64
C SER A 50 -13.57 4.52 0.99
N ARG A 51 -13.64 3.82 -0.14
CA ARG A 51 -14.89 3.48 -0.83
C ARG A 51 -15.78 2.56 0.01
N GLU A 52 -15.19 1.56 0.68
CA GLU A 52 -15.90 0.71 1.65
C GLU A 52 -16.50 1.54 2.80
N ARG A 53 -15.76 2.52 3.35
CA ARG A 53 -16.30 3.44 4.38
C ARG A 53 -17.45 4.30 3.85
N ARG A 54 -17.36 4.85 2.63
CA ARG A 54 -18.47 5.59 1.99
C ARG A 54 -19.72 4.72 1.85
N ILE A 55 -19.57 3.50 1.34
CA ILE A 55 -20.70 2.56 1.15
C ILE A 55 -21.30 2.13 2.51
N ASN A 56 -20.47 1.83 3.52
CA ASN A 56 -20.97 1.52 4.86
C ASN A 56 -21.60 2.73 5.57
N GLY A 57 -21.19 3.96 5.22
CA GLY A 57 -21.88 5.19 5.62
C GLY A 57 -23.30 5.24 5.05
N LEU A 58 -23.45 5.01 3.74
CA LEU A 58 -24.76 5.00 3.06
C LEU A 58 -25.69 3.88 3.53
N LEU A 59 -25.14 2.70 3.81
CA LEU A 59 -25.86 1.57 4.42
C LEU A 59 -26.04 1.73 5.95
N GLY A 60 -25.52 2.81 6.54
CA GLY A 60 -25.69 3.18 7.95
C GLY A 60 -27.13 3.59 8.27
N PRO A 61 -27.59 3.47 9.53
CA PRO A 61 -29.01 3.50 9.88
C PRO A 61 -29.75 4.76 9.38
N ASN A 62 -29.14 5.94 9.54
CA ASN A 62 -29.75 7.23 9.22
C ASN A 62 -30.07 7.41 7.72
N THR A 63 -29.23 6.87 6.83
CA THR A 63 -29.41 6.96 5.37
C THR A 63 -30.09 5.72 4.80
N ASN A 64 -29.93 4.56 5.44
CA ASN A 64 -30.45 3.30 4.94
C ASN A 64 -31.99 3.25 4.91
N GLU A 65 -32.67 3.98 5.81
CA GLU A 65 -34.12 4.15 5.76
C GLU A 65 -34.60 5.03 4.59
N LEU A 66 -33.73 5.91 4.09
CA LEU A 66 -33.98 6.74 2.90
C LEU A 66 -33.64 6.00 1.60
N LEU A 67 -32.79 4.96 1.66
CA LEU A 67 -32.42 4.13 0.50
C LEU A 67 -33.57 3.22 0.03
N GLY A 68 -34.04 3.46 -1.18
CA GLY A 68 -34.92 2.53 -1.89
C GLY A 68 -34.29 1.14 -2.08
N SER A 69 -35.13 0.09 -2.02
CA SER A 69 -34.71 -1.32 -2.09
C SER A 69 -33.81 -1.71 -3.28
N PRO A 70 -33.89 -1.10 -4.48
CA PRO A 70 -32.92 -1.33 -5.56
C PRO A 70 -31.54 -0.77 -5.20
N VAL A 71 -31.46 0.52 -4.83
CA VAL A 71 -30.19 1.21 -4.52
C VAL A 71 -29.48 0.57 -3.34
N ARG A 72 -30.21 0.13 -2.30
CA ARG A 72 -29.64 -0.64 -1.18
C ARG A 72 -28.93 -1.91 -1.66
N ARG A 73 -29.57 -2.69 -2.55
CA ARG A 73 -28.97 -3.92 -3.11
C ARG A 73 -27.81 -3.64 -4.06
N GLU A 74 -27.87 -2.55 -4.82
CA GLU A 74 -26.75 -2.10 -5.67
C GLU A 74 -25.53 -1.69 -4.80
N LEU A 75 -25.74 -0.99 -3.69
CA LEU A 75 -24.70 -0.63 -2.72
C LEU A 75 -24.14 -1.86 -1.97
N GLU A 76 -24.98 -2.80 -1.54
CA GLU A 76 -24.54 -4.06 -0.94
C GLU A 76 -23.67 -4.88 -1.93
N SER A 77 -24.07 -4.95 -3.20
CA SER A 77 -23.30 -5.58 -4.27
C SER A 77 -21.98 -4.82 -4.56
N LEU A 78 -21.98 -3.49 -4.48
CA LEU A 78 -20.79 -2.68 -4.66
C LEU A 78 -19.80 -2.87 -3.51
N ARG A 79 -20.28 -2.98 -2.26
CA ARG A 79 -19.44 -3.29 -1.09
C ARG A 79 -18.70 -4.61 -1.27
N THR A 80 -19.42 -5.67 -1.65
CA THR A 80 -18.81 -7.00 -1.87
C THR A 80 -17.73 -6.97 -2.97
N ARG A 81 -17.93 -6.16 -4.03
CA ARG A 81 -16.91 -5.96 -5.09
C ARG A 81 -15.67 -5.21 -4.59
N VAL A 82 -15.85 -4.13 -3.83
CA VAL A 82 -14.75 -3.40 -3.18
C VAL A 82 -13.97 -4.30 -2.22
N GLN A 83 -14.67 -5.12 -1.44
CA GLN A 83 -14.06 -6.08 -0.51
C GLN A 83 -13.26 -7.19 -1.24
N SER A 84 -13.76 -7.71 -2.37
CA SER A 84 -13.02 -8.66 -3.20
C SER A 84 -11.72 -8.05 -3.73
N ALA A 85 -11.81 -6.87 -4.35
CA ALA A 85 -10.65 -6.15 -4.90
C ALA A 85 -9.59 -5.83 -3.82
N ALA A 86 -10.03 -5.46 -2.60
CA ALA A 86 -9.12 -5.22 -1.47
C ALA A 86 -8.45 -6.52 -0.98
N GLY A 87 -9.18 -7.64 -0.96
CA GLY A 87 -8.63 -8.96 -0.65
C GLY A 87 -7.60 -9.44 -1.69
N GLU A 88 -7.91 -9.27 -2.97
CA GLU A 88 -7.03 -9.60 -4.11
C GLU A 88 -5.72 -8.80 -4.07
N LEU A 89 -5.80 -7.48 -3.87
CA LEU A 89 -4.61 -6.63 -3.70
C LEU A 89 -3.80 -7.01 -2.44
N THR A 90 -4.46 -7.32 -1.32
CA THR A 90 -3.77 -7.76 -0.09
C THR A 90 -3.03 -9.08 -0.32
N ALA A 91 -3.65 -10.05 -1.00
CA ALA A 91 -3.03 -11.33 -1.33
C ALA A 91 -1.84 -11.17 -2.31
N LEU A 92 -1.93 -10.22 -3.24
CA LEU A 92 -0.83 -9.87 -4.14
C LEU A 92 0.32 -9.19 -3.39
N GLN A 93 0.04 -8.25 -2.49
CA GLN A 93 1.04 -7.60 -1.62
C GLN A 93 1.80 -8.63 -0.76
N GLN A 94 1.08 -9.56 -0.12
CA GLN A 94 1.68 -10.66 0.64
C GLN A 94 2.54 -11.59 -0.25
N THR A 95 2.24 -11.69 -1.54
CA THR A 95 3.00 -12.51 -2.49
C THR A 95 4.26 -11.80 -2.97
N LEU A 96 4.19 -10.48 -3.23
CA LEU A 96 5.36 -9.64 -3.49
C LEU A 96 6.33 -9.64 -2.29
N ASN A 97 5.82 -9.42 -1.08
CA ASN A 97 6.64 -9.39 0.14
C ASN A 97 7.39 -10.72 0.33
N ARG A 98 6.71 -11.87 0.17
CA ARG A 98 7.35 -13.20 0.24
C ARG A 98 8.44 -13.39 -0.82
N GLN A 99 8.21 -12.96 -2.07
CA GLN A 99 9.23 -13.02 -3.13
C GLN A 99 10.45 -12.15 -2.80
N ASN A 100 10.25 -10.98 -2.18
CA ASN A 100 11.34 -10.06 -1.86
C ASN A 100 12.17 -10.55 -0.66
N SER A 101 11.53 -11.05 0.41
CA SER A 101 12.23 -11.70 1.53
C SER A 101 13.12 -12.84 1.03
N GLN A 102 12.57 -13.75 0.21
CA GLN A 102 13.33 -14.87 -0.35
C GLN A 102 14.57 -14.43 -1.14
N ARG A 103 14.52 -13.31 -1.88
CA ARG A 103 15.69 -12.79 -2.60
C ARG A 103 16.74 -12.17 -1.68
N ILE A 104 16.30 -11.47 -0.63
CA ILE A 104 17.20 -10.92 0.40
C ILE A 104 17.90 -12.05 1.16
N ASP A 105 17.16 -13.10 1.54
CA ASP A 105 17.67 -14.29 2.24
C ASP A 105 18.70 -15.09 1.40
N LEU A 106 18.57 -15.05 0.06
CA LEU A 106 19.53 -15.65 -0.88
C LEU A 106 20.79 -14.80 -1.11
N GLY A 107 20.82 -13.54 -0.67
CA GLY A 107 21.92 -12.60 -0.91
C GLY A 107 21.89 -11.91 -2.28
N ASP A 108 20.80 -12.05 -3.05
CA ASP A 108 20.63 -11.49 -4.40
C ASP A 108 20.32 -9.97 -4.38
N ASP A 109 21.34 -9.16 -4.10
CA ASP A 109 21.34 -7.68 -4.13
C ASP A 109 20.09 -7.03 -3.46
N PRO A 110 20.16 -6.67 -2.16
CA PRO A 110 19.02 -6.06 -1.47
C PRO A 110 18.58 -4.72 -2.08
N VAL A 111 19.46 -3.99 -2.78
CA VAL A 111 19.08 -2.73 -3.45
C VAL A 111 18.27 -3.03 -4.71
N GLY A 112 18.72 -3.98 -5.53
CA GLY A 112 17.96 -4.51 -6.67
C GLY A 112 16.65 -5.20 -6.28
N ALA A 113 16.56 -5.79 -5.08
CA ALA A 113 15.31 -6.32 -4.52
C ALA A 113 14.31 -5.19 -4.18
N VAL A 114 14.74 -4.16 -3.44
CA VAL A 114 13.91 -2.98 -3.07
C VAL A 114 13.44 -2.21 -4.31
N ARG A 115 14.31 -1.99 -5.29
CA ARG A 115 13.94 -1.31 -6.55
C ARG A 115 12.91 -2.10 -7.37
N LEU A 116 13.03 -3.43 -7.41
CA LEU A 116 12.02 -4.29 -8.04
C LEU A 116 10.69 -4.28 -7.28
N MET A 117 10.72 -4.24 -5.94
CA MET A 117 9.51 -4.06 -5.13
C MET A 117 8.78 -2.77 -5.48
N THR A 118 9.53 -1.66 -5.55
CA THR A 118 9.01 -0.32 -5.91
C THR A 118 8.34 -0.33 -7.28
N ALA A 119 9.06 -0.74 -8.33
CA ALA A 119 8.54 -0.75 -9.70
C ALA A 119 7.27 -1.62 -9.84
N ARG A 120 7.21 -2.78 -9.15
CA ARG A 120 6.03 -3.65 -9.13
C ARG A 120 4.87 -3.04 -8.32
N SER A 121 5.16 -2.41 -7.19
CA SER A 121 4.16 -1.75 -6.33
C SER A 121 3.47 -0.60 -7.07
N GLU A 122 4.25 0.28 -7.72
CA GLU A 122 3.71 1.34 -8.58
C GLU A 122 2.97 0.79 -9.81
N GLN A 123 3.40 -0.33 -10.39
CA GLN A 123 2.71 -0.94 -11.52
C GLN A 123 1.33 -1.45 -11.10
N VAL A 124 1.23 -2.11 -9.94
CA VAL A 124 -0.03 -2.58 -9.36
C VAL A 124 -0.93 -1.40 -8.99
N GLY A 125 -0.40 -0.35 -8.35
CA GLY A 125 -1.16 0.87 -8.04
C GLY A 125 -1.77 1.50 -9.30
N ARG A 126 -0.97 1.71 -10.34
CA ARG A 126 -1.44 2.23 -11.65
C ARG A 126 -2.45 1.32 -12.35
N GLN A 127 -2.45 0.01 -12.09
CA GLN A 127 -3.45 -0.93 -12.60
C GLN A 127 -4.73 -0.95 -11.75
N ALA A 128 -4.62 -0.70 -10.44
CA ALA A 128 -5.74 -0.60 -9.52
C ALA A 128 -6.49 0.74 -9.66
N GLU A 129 -5.81 1.83 -10.00
CA GLU A 129 -6.41 3.17 -10.12
C GLU A 129 -7.69 3.23 -10.99
N PRO A 130 -7.72 2.72 -12.24
CA PRO A 130 -8.96 2.67 -13.02
C PRO A 130 -10.01 1.70 -12.46
N VAL A 131 -9.65 0.75 -11.59
CA VAL A 131 -10.63 -0.06 -10.83
C VAL A 131 -11.22 0.79 -9.70
N ILE A 132 -10.40 1.56 -8.99
CA ILE A 132 -10.79 2.41 -7.87
C ILE A 132 -11.70 3.54 -8.34
N GLN A 133 -11.35 4.26 -9.41
CA GLN A 133 -12.18 5.34 -9.93
C GLN A 133 -13.58 4.84 -10.34
N ARG A 134 -13.68 3.69 -11.04
CA ARG A 134 -14.98 3.07 -11.39
C ARG A 134 -15.82 2.64 -10.18
N HIS A 135 -15.22 2.44 -9.01
CA HIS A 135 -15.97 2.25 -7.77
C HIS A 135 -16.40 3.58 -7.15
N GLU A 136 -15.62 4.65 -7.30
CA GLU A 136 -16.01 6.01 -6.91
C GLU A 136 -17.20 6.51 -7.75
N ASP A 137 -17.07 6.48 -9.07
CA ASP A 137 -18.11 6.89 -10.04
C ASP A 137 -19.44 6.16 -9.75
N ALA A 138 -19.37 4.89 -9.36
CA ALA A 138 -20.53 4.06 -9.04
C ALA A 138 -21.12 4.34 -7.65
N ILE A 139 -20.34 4.79 -6.67
CA ILE A 139 -20.90 5.30 -5.40
C ILE A 139 -21.62 6.62 -5.67
N ASP A 140 -21.01 7.49 -6.47
CA ASP A 140 -21.53 8.82 -6.76
C ASP A 140 -22.85 8.73 -7.56
N ASP A 141 -22.96 7.86 -8.57
CA ASP A 141 -24.24 7.56 -9.25
C ASP A 141 -25.31 7.10 -8.26
N LEU A 142 -24.99 6.16 -7.37
CA LEU A 142 -25.93 5.63 -6.39
C LEU A 142 -26.35 6.67 -5.33
N GLN A 143 -25.46 7.57 -4.91
CA GLN A 143 -25.79 8.71 -4.04
C GLN A 143 -26.72 9.71 -4.75
N ASN A 144 -26.41 10.07 -5.99
CA ASN A 144 -27.22 10.99 -6.79
C ASN A 144 -28.61 10.40 -7.07
N ARG A 145 -28.70 9.12 -7.47
CA ARG A 145 -29.97 8.40 -7.67
C ARG A 145 -30.78 8.20 -6.39
N ALA A 146 -30.15 8.21 -5.23
CA ALA A 146 -30.84 8.18 -3.94
C ALA A 146 -31.32 9.56 -3.46
N GLY A 147 -30.85 10.65 -4.07
CA GLY A 147 -31.02 12.01 -3.52
C GLY A 147 -30.24 12.25 -2.22
N LEU A 148 -29.15 11.51 -2.00
CA LEU A 148 -28.31 11.53 -0.79
C LEU A 148 -26.92 12.15 -1.06
N ALA A 149 -26.81 13.04 -2.05
CA ALA A 149 -25.60 13.82 -2.30
C ALA A 149 -25.40 14.85 -1.18
N GLU A 150 -24.17 14.99 -0.68
CA GLU A 150 -23.81 15.95 0.35
C GLU A 150 -23.85 17.39 -0.22
N ASP A 151 -24.65 18.26 0.42
CA ASP A 151 -24.79 19.71 0.22
C ASP A 151 -24.61 20.25 -1.22
N HIS A 152 -25.73 20.37 -1.96
CA HIS A 152 -25.78 21.26 -3.12
C HIS A 152 -25.56 22.73 -2.69
N PRO A 153 -24.51 23.42 -3.18
CA PRO A 153 -24.29 24.83 -2.86
C PRO A 153 -25.31 25.73 -3.56
N SER A 154 -26.41 26.03 -2.85
CA SER A 154 -27.48 26.95 -3.24
C SER A 154 -28.16 26.65 -4.59
N MET A 155 -29.27 25.90 -4.55
CA MET A 155 -30.34 26.13 -5.54
C MET A 155 -30.84 27.57 -5.39
N ARG A 156 -30.38 28.43 -6.30
CA ARG A 156 -30.71 29.86 -6.34
C ARG A 156 -32.19 30.03 -6.67
N LEU A 157 -33.03 30.16 -5.64
CA LEU A 157 -34.46 30.41 -5.79
C LEU A 157 -34.70 31.56 -6.79
N PRO A 158 -35.53 31.37 -7.83
CA PRO A 158 -35.82 32.43 -8.78
C PRO A 158 -36.63 33.53 -8.08
N GLN A 159 -36.01 34.67 -7.79
CA GLN A 159 -36.72 35.89 -7.42
C GLN A 159 -37.47 36.40 -8.66
N GLY A 160 -38.70 35.91 -8.82
CA GLY A 160 -39.46 35.92 -10.08
C GLY A 160 -40.81 36.61 -10.01
N ARG A 161 -40.87 37.74 -9.28
CA ARG A 161 -42.07 38.52 -8.88
C ARG A 161 -42.83 37.94 -7.67
#